data_AF-A0A0D7KH50-F1
#
_entry.id   AF-A0A0D7KH50-F1
#
_cell.length_a   1.000
_cell.length_b   1.000
_cell.length_c   1.000
_cell.angle_alpha   90.00
_cell.angle_beta   90.00
_cell.angle_gamma   90.00
#
_symmetry.space_group_name_H-M   'P 1'
#
loop_
_entity.id
_entity.type
_entity.pdbx_description
1 polymer ?
#
loop_
_entity_poly.entity_id
_entity_poly.type
_entity_poly.pdbx_seq_one_letter_code
_entity_poly.pdbx_strand_id
1 'polypeptide(L)'
;MEFRIIKSPSKGTLDILLRRRGAPSSREVPQCDAVGLVQGRLIDMVWAADVAEKVVGVTVEDIRGSCPQNMILLAIFGDTASVEDAIAEIKQRSGKAGRKECHDCG
;
A
#
# COMPACT_ATOMS: atom_id res chain seq x y z
N MET A 1 -10.66 -0.02 -4.05
CA MET A 1 -9.51 0.47 -3.28
C MET A 1 -9.15 1.85 -3.81
N GLU A 2 -8.76 2.77 -2.94
CA GLU A 2 -8.24 4.09 -3.30
C GLU A 2 -6.71 4.08 -3.22
N PHE A 3 -6.07 4.78 -4.16
CA PHE A 3 -4.61 4.82 -4.27
C PHE A 3 -4.11 6.26 -4.35
N ARG A 4 -3.02 6.57 -3.66
CA ARG A 4 -2.24 7.81 -3.82
C ARG A 4 -0.76 7.51 -3.76
N ILE A 5 0.06 8.26 -4.48
CA ILE A 5 1.53 8.20 -4.39
C ILE A 5 2.02 9.59 -4.00
N ILE A 6 2.85 9.65 -2.98
CA ILE A 6 3.53 10.87 -2.53
C ILE A 6 5.00 10.70 -2.89
N LYS A 7 5.49 11.47 -3.87
CA LYS A 7 6.92 11.54 -4.20
C LYS A 7 7.58 12.57 -3.31
N SER A 8 8.80 12.27 -2.84
CA SER A 8 9.59 13.09 -1.93
C SER A 8 8.75 13.61 -0.74
N PRO A 9 8.21 12.70 0.10
CA PRO A 9 7.32 13.09 1.20
C PRO A 9 7.99 14.08 2.14
N SER A 10 7.24 15.11 2.54
CA SER A 10 7.74 16.06 3.53
C SER A 10 7.97 15.39 4.89
N LYS A 11 8.88 15.93 5.70
CA LYS A 11 9.12 15.42 7.06
C LYS A 11 7.83 15.32 7.88
N GLY A 12 6.97 16.34 7.83
CA GLY A 12 5.69 16.32 8.53
C GLY A 12 4.75 15.21 8.05
N THR A 13 4.78 14.86 6.75
CA THR A 13 4.03 13.71 6.21
C THR A 13 4.54 12.40 6.78
N LEU A 14 5.86 12.21 6.84
CA LEU A 14 6.46 11.01 7.43
C LEU A 14 6.11 10.90 8.93
N ASP A 15 6.24 11.99 9.67
CA ASP A 15 5.88 12.04 11.11
C ASP A 15 4.42 11.66 11.34
N ILE A 16 3.50 12.06 10.44
CA ILE A 16 2.09 11.69 10.48
C ILE A 16 1.88 10.19 10.32
N LEU A 17 2.60 9.55 9.41
CA LEU A 17 2.46 8.13 9.12
C LEU A 17 3.10 7.30 10.23
N LEU A 18 4.31 7.66 10.65
CA LEU A 18 5.08 6.94 11.66
C LEU A 18 4.39 6.90 13.03
N ARG A 19 3.78 8.01 13.46
CA ARG A 19 3.04 8.06 14.75
C ARG A 19 1.77 7.19 14.74
N ARG A 20 1.30 6.82 13.55
CA ARG A 20 0.04 6.10 13.33
C ARG A 20 0.28 4.65 12.89
N ARG A 21 1.52 4.24 12.68
CA ARG A 21 1.81 2.88 12.22
C ARG A 21 1.39 1.84 13.27
N GLY A 22 0.93 0.68 12.80
CA GLY A 22 0.55 -0.45 13.64
C GLY A 22 1.75 -1.18 14.26
N ALA A 23 2.93 -1.10 13.62
CA ALA A 23 4.15 -1.72 14.10
C ALA A 23 4.72 -1.02 15.35
N PRO A 24 5.40 -1.77 16.25
CA PRO A 24 6.04 -1.20 17.44
C PRO A 24 6.97 -0.03 17.08
N SER A 25 7.03 0.96 17.96
CA SER A 25 7.78 2.22 17.78
C SER A 25 9.29 2.06 17.61
N SER A 26 9.84 0.85 17.80
CA SER A 26 11.27 0.54 17.69
C SER A 26 11.81 0.39 16.27
N ARG A 27 10.96 0.25 15.24
CA ARG A 27 11.43 0.28 13.84
C ARG A 27 11.87 1.69 13.45
N GLU A 28 13.07 1.84 12.93
CA GLU A 28 13.56 3.11 12.39
C GLU A 28 12.65 3.64 11.27
N VAL A 29 12.71 4.94 11.02
CA VAL A 29 12.03 5.57 9.88
C VAL A 29 12.65 5.01 8.61
N PRO A 30 11.89 4.32 7.74
CA PRO A 30 12.44 3.85 6.48
C PRO A 30 12.89 5.07 5.68
N GLN A 31 14.17 5.12 5.31
CA GLN A 31 14.62 6.07 4.30
C GLN A 31 13.87 5.74 3.01
N CYS A 32 13.07 6.68 2.51
CA CYS A 32 12.22 6.46 1.34
C CYS A 32 12.16 7.73 0.48
N ASP A 33 12.09 7.52 -0.83
CA ASP A 33 11.90 8.59 -1.81
C ASP A 33 10.42 8.77 -2.15
N ALA A 34 9.60 7.75 -1.88
CA ALA A 34 8.16 7.79 -2.11
C ALA A 34 7.38 6.99 -1.06
N VAL A 35 6.10 7.35 -0.93
CA VAL A 35 5.11 6.60 -0.15
C VAL A 35 3.87 6.33 -0.98
N GLY A 36 3.52 5.07 -1.13
CA GLY A 36 2.25 4.60 -1.67
C GLY A 36 1.22 4.49 -0.56
N LEU A 37 0.04 5.09 -0.75
CA LEU A 37 -1.09 4.98 0.17
C LEU A 37 -2.21 4.19 -0.50
N VAL A 38 -2.67 3.15 0.20
CA VAL A 38 -3.76 2.27 -0.27
C VAL A 38 -4.82 2.19 0.80
N GLN A 39 -6.05 2.60 0.47
CA GLN A 39 -7.17 2.55 1.38
C GLN A 39 -8.27 1.63 0.84
N GLY A 40 -8.86 0.80 1.70
CA GLY A 40 -9.92 -0.11 1.32
C GLY A 40 -10.46 -0.93 2.47
N ARG A 41 -11.27 -1.95 2.16
CA ARG A 41 -11.82 -2.84 3.17
C ARG A 41 -10.71 -3.70 3.79
N LEU A 42 -10.87 -4.12 5.05
CA LEU A 42 -9.89 -4.97 5.75
C LEU A 42 -9.41 -6.16 4.91
N ILE A 43 -10.33 -6.93 4.32
CA ILE A 43 -9.97 -8.08 3.48
C ILE A 43 -9.13 -7.69 2.26
N ASP A 44 -9.47 -6.57 1.61
CA ASP A 44 -8.76 -6.07 0.44
C ASP A 44 -7.35 -5.59 0.84
N MET A 45 -7.20 -5.01 2.04
CA MET A 45 -5.92 -4.49 2.53
C MET A 45 -4.98 -5.60 2.98
N VAL A 46 -5.47 -6.65 3.65
CA VAL A 46 -4.62 -7.81 3.98
C VAL A 46 -4.07 -8.45 2.70
N TRP A 47 -4.92 -8.56 1.66
CA TRP A 47 -4.47 -9.04 0.36
C TRP A 47 -3.50 -8.09 -0.33
N ALA A 48 -3.77 -6.77 -0.31
CA ALA A 48 -2.89 -5.78 -0.93
C ALA A 48 -1.52 -5.71 -0.24
N ALA A 49 -1.47 -5.90 1.07
CA ALA A 49 -0.22 -5.95 1.83
C ALA A 49 0.66 -7.12 1.40
N ASP A 50 0.11 -8.33 1.26
CA ASP A 50 0.84 -9.51 0.77
C ASP A 50 1.34 -9.33 -0.67
N VAL A 51 0.55 -8.68 -1.54
CA VAL A 51 0.98 -8.35 -2.90
C VAL A 51 2.12 -7.35 -2.89
N ALA A 52 2.05 -6.30 -2.06
CA ALA A 52 3.08 -5.28 -1.97
C ALA A 52 4.38 -5.79 -1.34
N GLU A 53 4.34 -6.57 -0.26
CA GLU A 53 5.56 -7.08 0.40
C GLU A 53 6.42 -7.99 -0.50
N LYS A 54 5.84 -8.56 -1.55
CA LYS A 54 6.56 -9.37 -2.55
C LYS A 54 7.39 -8.52 -3.51
N VAL A 55 7.19 -7.20 -3.54
CA VAL A 55 8.00 -6.28 -4.34
C VAL A 55 9.30 -5.95 -3.60
N VAL A 56 10.41 -6.00 -4.32
CA VAL A 56 11.73 -5.71 -3.73
C VAL A 56 11.85 -4.21 -3.45
N GLY A 57 12.41 -3.86 -2.29
CA GLY A 57 12.70 -2.47 -1.94
C GLY A 57 11.51 -1.68 -1.37
N VAL A 58 10.42 -2.37 -1.00
CA VAL A 58 9.32 -1.72 -0.27
C VAL A 58 9.18 -2.25 1.17
N THR A 59 8.67 -1.40 2.04
CA THR A 59 8.20 -1.74 3.39
C THR A 59 6.74 -1.37 3.52
N VAL A 60 5.90 -2.31 3.93
CA VAL A 60 4.45 -2.11 4.09
C VAL A 60 4.12 -1.94 5.56
N GLU A 61 3.36 -0.90 5.89
CA GLU A 61 2.92 -0.60 7.25
C GLU A 61 1.42 -0.29 7.28
N ASP A 62 0.71 -0.87 8.24
CA ASP A 62 -0.67 -0.51 8.56
C ASP A 62 -0.70 0.86 9.25
N ILE A 63 -1.55 1.76 8.78
CA ILE A 63 -1.75 3.10 9.35
C ILE A 63 -3.08 3.13 10.09
N ARG A 64 -2.97 3.09 11.42
CA ARG A 64 -4.11 3.14 12.33
C ARG A 64 -4.65 4.56 12.43
N GLY A 65 -5.96 4.69 12.31
CA GLY A 65 -6.69 5.93 12.51
C GLY A 65 -8.12 5.66 12.94
N SER A 66 -8.93 6.71 13.05
CA SER A 66 -10.38 6.57 13.27
C SER A 66 -11.12 6.24 11.98
N CYS A 67 -10.52 5.43 11.09
CA CYS A 67 -11.19 4.97 9.88
C CYS A 67 -12.45 4.17 10.28
N PRO A 68 -13.51 4.15 9.44
CA PRO A 68 -14.68 3.31 9.67
C PRO A 68 -14.29 1.87 10.01
N GLN A 69 -15.07 1.16 10.84
CA GLN A 69 -14.72 -0.14 11.44
C GLN A 69 -14.12 -1.20 10.49
N ASN A 70 -14.41 -1.12 9.18
CA ASN A 70 -13.94 -2.07 8.18
C ASN A 70 -12.96 -1.48 7.15
N MET A 71 -12.49 -0.24 7.33
CA MET A 71 -11.59 0.46 6.39
C MET A 71 -10.19 0.58 6.99
N ILE A 72 -9.18 0.19 6.21
CA ILE A 72 -7.76 0.24 6.59
C ILE A 72 -6.99 1.04 5.55
N LEU A 73 -5.95 1.72 6.02
CA LEU A 73 -4.97 2.44 5.22
C LEU A 73 -3.61 1.76 5.34
N LEU A 74 -3.02 1.38 4.22
CA LEU A 74 -1.63 0.92 4.15
C LEU A 74 -0.74 2.05 3.65
N ALA A 75 0.46 2.15 4.23
CA ALA A 75 1.57 2.93 3.71
C ALA A 75 2.66 1.98 3.20
N ILE A 76 3.07 2.18 1.95
CA ILE A 76 4.13 1.43 1.28
C ILE A 76 5.30 2.39 1.09
N PHE A 77 6.36 2.22 1.87
CA PHE A 77 7.57 3.03 1.84
C PHE A 77 8.60 2.40 0.91
N GLY A 78 9.30 3.18 0.09
CA GLY A 78 10.39 2.70 -0.75
C GLY A 78 10.98 3.79 -1.63
N ASP A 79 11.79 3.41 -2.62
CA ASP A 79 12.12 4.31 -3.72
C ASP A 79 10.90 4.55 -4.63
N THR A 80 10.98 5.54 -5.52
CA THR A 80 9.84 5.90 -6.38
C THR A 80 9.42 4.77 -7.31
N ALA A 81 10.38 4.01 -7.85
CA ALA A 81 10.09 2.95 -8.81
C ALA A 81 9.45 1.74 -8.12
N SER A 82 10.03 1.26 -7.02
CA SER A 82 9.49 0.16 -6.22
C SER A 82 8.09 0.45 -5.69
N VAL A 83 7.81 1.69 -5.28
CA VAL A 83 6.46 2.10 -4.84
C VAL A 83 5.47 2.12 -6.01
N GLU A 84 5.86 2.66 -7.16
CA GLU A 84 5.02 2.65 -8.36
C GLU A 84 4.70 1.21 -8.82
N ASP A 85 5.70 0.33 -8.82
CA ASP A 85 5.58 -1.09 -9.17
C ASP A 85 4.63 -1.82 -8.20
N ALA A 86 4.79 -1.62 -6.89
CA ALA A 86 3.90 -2.22 -5.89
C ALA A 86 2.44 -1.78 -6.09
N ILE A 87 2.19 -0.49 -6.32
CA ILE A 87 0.85 0.04 -6.58
C ILE A 87 0.29 -0.49 -7.90
N ALA A 88 1.11 -0.60 -8.94
CA ALA A 88 0.71 -1.16 -10.23
C ALA A 88 0.32 -2.64 -10.10
N GLU A 89 1.08 -3.43 -9.35
CA GLU A 89 0.82 -4.85 -9.13
C GLU A 89 -0.49 -5.08 -8.37
N ILE A 90 -0.74 -4.29 -7.30
CA ILE A 90 -2.02 -4.32 -6.58
C ILE A 90 -3.16 -4.02 -7.55
N LYS A 91 -3.08 -2.94 -8.35
CA LYS A 91 -4.13 -2.57 -9.31
C LYS A 91 -4.36 -3.66 -10.36
N GLN A 92 -3.28 -4.22 -10.91
CA GLN A 92 -3.36 -5.23 -11.95
C GLN A 92 -4.04 -6.50 -11.45
N ARG A 93 -3.69 -6.97 -10.24
CA ARG A 93 -4.29 -8.18 -9.66
C ARG A 93 -5.69 -7.92 -9.10
N SER A 94 -6.00 -6.71 -8.66
CA SER A 94 -7.34 -6.29 -8.23
C SER A 94 -8.33 -6.28 -9.39
N GLY A 95 -7.89 -5.84 -10.57
CA GLY A 95 -8.71 -5.82 -11.80
C GLY A 95 -8.94 -7.21 -12.42
N LYS A 96 -8.10 -8.20 -12.11
CA LYS A 96 -8.24 -9.58 -12.59
C LYS A 96 -9.37 -10.36 -11.90
N ALA A 97 -9.91 -9.88 -10.77
CA ALA A 97 -11.12 -10.44 -10.17
C ALA A 97 -12.41 -10.15 -10.96
N GLY A 98 -12.36 -9.30 -12.00
CA GLY A 98 -13.51 -8.92 -12.81
C GLY A 98 -13.37 -9.15 -14.32
N ARG A 99 -12.33 -9.85 -14.79
CA ARG A 99 -12.16 -10.07 -16.24
C ARG A 99 -11.34 -11.33 -16.57
N LYS A 100 -12.01 -12.48 -16.53
CA LYS A 100 -11.75 -13.64 -17.40
C LYS A 100 -13.05 -14.42 -17.65
N GLU A 101 -13.95 -13.83 -18.42
CA GLU A 101 -14.79 -14.59 -19.35
C GLU A 101 -14.35 -14.18 -20.76
N CYS A 102 -13.31 -14.82 -21.25
CA CYS A 102 -13.17 -15.08 -22.68
C CYS A 102 -13.23 -16.58 -22.81
N HIS A 103 -14.46 -17.10 -22.84
CA HIS A 103 -14.75 -18.42 -23.39
C HIS A 103 -14.73 -18.25 -24.91
N ASP A 104 -13.53 -18.25 -25.47
CA ASP A 104 -13.33 -18.41 -26.92
C ASP A 104 -12.40 -19.61 -27.09
N CYS A 105 -13.02 -20.78 -27.10
CA CYS A 105 -12.49 -21.98 -27.71
C CYS A 105 -13.63 -22.48 -28.61
N GLY A 106 -13.45 -22.34 -29.93
CA GLY A 106 -14.39 -22.84 -30.94
C GLY A 106 -14.47 -24.35 -31.00
#